data_AF-A0A2X2JEC4-F1
#
_entry.id   AF-A0A2X2JEC4-F1
#
_cell.length_a   1.000
_cell.length_b   1.000
_cell.length_c   1.000
_cell.angle_alpha   90.00
_cell.angle_beta   90.00
_cell.angle_gamma   90.00
#
_symmetry.space_group_name_H-M   'P 1'
#
loop_
_entity.id
_entity.type
_entity.pdbx_description
1 polymer ?
#
loop_
_entity_poly.entity_id
_entity_poly.type
_entity_poly.pdbx_seq_one_letter_code
_entity_poly.pdbx_strand_id
1 'polypeptide(L)' 'MAELPERVIDEGIPGAGLLAMILTHKYMDHLPLYRQKQIFARENIQIPSSTTEGWTKQALEKLDPLL' A
#
# COMPACT_ATOMS: atom_id res chain seq x y z
N MET A 1 19.71 -10.14 20.00
CA MET A 1 18.48 -9.36 19.71
C MET A 1 18.38 -9.31 18.20
N ALA A 2 17.27 -9.77 17.61
CA ALA A 2 17.10 -9.71 16.16
C ALA A 2 16.60 -8.31 15.79
N GLU A 3 17.22 -7.69 14.78
CA GLU A 3 16.74 -6.42 14.24
C GLU A 3 15.38 -6.63 13.55
N LEU A 4 14.46 -5.69 13.76
CA LEU A 4 13.19 -5.73 13.06
C LEU A 4 13.42 -5.48 11.56
N PRO A 5 12.68 -6.17 10.67
CA PRO A 5 12.77 -5.89 9.25
C PRO A 5 12.41 -4.43 8.99
N GLU A 6 13.15 -3.81 8.07
CA GLU A 6 12.89 -2.46 7.62
C GLU A 6 11.44 -2.33 7.11
N ARG A 7 10.74 -1.29 7.57
CA ARG A 7 9.37 -1.00 7.18
C ARG A 7 9.34 0.27 6.35
N VAL A 8 8.60 0.25 5.26
CA VAL A 8 8.44 1.42 4.38
C VAL A 8 7.63 2.52 5.08
N ILE A 9 6.61 2.13 5.85
CA ILE A 9 5.82 3.04 6.68
C ILE A 9 6.17 2.77 8.14
N ASP A 10 6.60 3.81 8.85
CA ASP A 10 6.93 3.75 10.27
C ASP A 10 5.72 3.29 11.08
N GLU A 11 5.90 2.23 11.87
CA GLU A 11 4.82 1.56 12.65
C GLU A 11 3.63 1.05 11.81
N GLY A 12 3.74 1.06 10.49
CA GLY A 12 2.71 0.59 9.57
C GLY A 12 2.61 -0.95 9.52
N ILE A 13 1.39 -1.45 9.37
CA ILE A 13 1.10 -2.86 9.07
C ILE A 13 1.55 -3.32 7.67
N PRO A 14 1.47 -2.50 6.58
CA PRO A 14 1.67 -3.04 5.24
C PRO A 14 3.16 -3.29 4.95
N GLY A 15 3.47 -4.48 4.44
CA GLY A 15 4.79 -4.78 3.89
C GLY A 15 5.04 -4.07 2.55
N ALA A 16 6.31 -3.97 2.16
CA ALA A 16 6.73 -3.29 0.92
C ALA A 16 6.03 -3.85 -0.34
N GLY A 17 5.84 -5.17 -0.42
CA GLY A 17 5.16 -5.80 -1.56
C GLY A 17 3.68 -5.40 -1.69
N LEU A 18 2.96 -5.24 -0.58
CA LEU A 18 1.58 -4.77 -0.59
C LEU A 18 1.50 -3.31 -1.06
N LEU A 19 2.40 -2.46 -0.58
CA LEU A 19 2.47 -1.06 -1.00
C LEU A 19 2.79 -0.93 -2.48
N ALA A 20 3.79 -1.67 -2.97
CA ALA A 20 4.14 -1.71 -4.38
C ALA A 20 2.95 -2.12 -5.25
N MET A 21 2.25 -3.19 -4.88
CA MET A 21 1.06 -3.65 -5.60
C MET A 21 -0.06 -2.59 -5.61
N ILE A 22 -0.35 -1.95 -4.46
CA ILE A 22 -1.37 -0.89 -4.38
C ILE A 22 -1.04 0.27 -5.34
N LEU A 23 0.22 0.72 -5.32
CA LEU A 23 0.69 1.84 -6.14
C LEU A 23 0.72 1.48 -7.63
N THR A 24 1.28 0.33 -8.01
CA THR A 24 1.30 -0.16 -9.40
C THR A 24 -0.11 -0.28 -9.95
N HIS A 25 -1.00 -0.98 -9.24
CA HIS A 25 -2.39 -1.10 -9.67
C HIS A 25 -3.07 0.26 -9.83
N LYS A 26 -2.85 1.21 -8.92
CA LYS A 26 -3.49 2.52 -8.97
C LYS A 26 -2.98 3.39 -10.12
N TYR A 27 -1.66 3.47 -10.28
CA TYR A 27 -1.01 4.46 -11.13
C TYR A 27 -0.59 3.90 -12.49
N MET A 28 -0.19 2.64 -12.58
CA MET A 28 0.19 1.99 -13.84
C MET A 28 -1.02 1.31 -14.50
N ASP A 29 -1.80 0.55 -13.74
CA ASP A 29 -2.93 -0.24 -14.30
C ASP A 29 -4.29 0.48 -14.22
N HIS A 30 -4.29 1.72 -13.72
CA HIS A 30 -5.49 2.55 -13.58
C HIS A 30 -6.64 1.89 -12.79
N LEU A 31 -6.32 1.04 -11.81
CA LEU A 31 -7.27 0.37 -10.93
C LEU A 31 -7.48 1.21 -9.65
N PRO A 32 -8.59 1.96 -9.51
CA PRO A 32 -8.78 2.88 -8.40
C PRO A 32 -8.90 2.15 -7.05
N LEU A 33 -8.54 2.82 -5.95
CA LEU A 33 -8.43 2.22 -4.61
C LEU A 33 -9.71 1.54 -4.14
N TYR A 34 -10.90 2.08 -4.45
CA TYR A 34 -12.16 1.45 -4.07
C TYR A 34 -12.36 0.09 -4.77
N ARG A 35 -11.85 -0.09 -6.00
CA ARG A 35 -11.89 -1.37 -6.72
C ARG A 35 -10.89 -2.36 -6.13
N GLN A 36 -9.70 -1.89 -5.76
CA GLN A 36 -8.73 -2.73 -5.04
C GLN A 36 -9.29 -3.21 -3.70
N LYS A 37 -9.96 -2.34 -2.94
CA LYS A 37 -10.68 -2.70 -1.70
C LYS A 37 -11.73 -3.79 -1.95
N GLN A 38 -12.51 -3.69 -3.03
CA GLN A 38 -13.47 -4.74 -3.39
C GLN A 38 -12.78 -6.06 -3.73
N ILE A 39 -11.60 -6.03 -4.36
CA ILE A 39 -10.80 -7.23 -4.65
C ILE A 39 -10.32 -7.87 -3.35
N PHE A 40 -9.75 -7.10 -2.41
CA PHE A 40 -9.37 -7.63 -1.10
C PHE A 40 -10.56 -8.24 -0.34
N ALA A 41 -11.73 -7.61 -0.42
CA ALA A 41 -12.94 -8.13 0.22
C ALA A 41 -13.40 -9.48 -0.34
N ARG A 42 -13.09 -9.82 -1.61
CA ARG A 42 -13.38 -11.15 -2.19
C ARG A 42 -12.56 -12.25 -1.52
N GLU A 43 -11.34 -11.91 -1.08
CA GLU A 43 -10.45 -12.80 -0.33
C GLU A 43 -10.69 -12.72 1.20
N ASN A 44 -11.83 -12.15 1.62
CA ASN A 44 -12.18 -11.90 3.02
C ASN A 44 -11.24 -10.94 3.77
N ILE A 45 -10.43 -10.15 3.05
CA ILE A 45 -9.54 -9.14 3.63
C ILE A 45 -10.27 -7.79 3.64
N GLN A 46 -10.80 -7.42 4.79
CA GLN A 46 -11.53 -6.17 4.97
C GLN A 46 -10.56 -5.03 5.33
N ILE A 47 -10.32 -4.13 4.37
CA ILE A 47 -9.45 -2.97 4.58
C ILE A 47 -10.29 -1.69 4.48
N PRO A 48 -10.31 -0.83 5.51
CA PRO A 48 -10.97 0.47 5.44
C PRO A 48 -10.39 1.34 4.32
N SER A 49 -11.23 2.17 3.68
CA SER A 49 -10.75 3.05 2.59
C SER A 49 -9.72 4.06 3.10
N SER A 50 -9.92 4.59 4.31
CA SER A 50 -8.97 5.50 4.98
C SER A 50 -7.60 4.86 5.19
N THR A 51 -7.55 3.54 5.42
CA THR A 51 -6.31 2.80 5.60
C THR A 51 -5.54 2.67 4.28
N THR A 52 -6.18 2.24 3.19
CA THR A 52 -5.52 2.16 1.88
C THR A 52 -5.13 3.53 1.33
N GLU A 53 -5.93 4.57 1.58
CA GLU A 53 -5.61 5.95 1.24
C GLU A 53 -4.39 6.46 2.04
N GLY A 54 -4.39 6.23 3.35
CA GLY A 54 -3.28 6.58 4.23
C GLY A 54 -1.98 5.87 3.87
N TRP A 55 -2.05 4.58 3.53
CA TRP A 55 -0.89 3.82 3.06
C TRP A 55 -0.39 4.32 1.71
N THR A 56 -1.30 4.61 0.78
CA THR A 56 -0.94 5.17 -0.54
C THR A 56 -0.21 6.49 -0.37
N LYS A 57 -0.72 7.39 0.48
CA LYS A 57 -0.10 8.69 0.74
C LYS A 57 1.31 8.53 1.30
N GLN A 58 1.46 7.77 2.39
CA GLN A 58 2.77 7.58 3.04
C GLN A 58 3.78 6.87 2.14
N ALA A 59 3.33 5.90 1.33
CA ALA A 59 4.24 5.24 0.39
C ALA A 59 4.74 6.20 -0.71
N LEU A 60 3.89 7.11 -1.20
CA LEU A 60 4.29 8.14 -2.16
C LEU A 60 5.29 9.14 -1.55
N GLU A 61 5.17 9.47 -0.26
CA GLU A 61 6.11 10.35 0.45
C GLU A 61 7.53 9.74 0.57
N LYS A 62 7.67 8.42 0.40
CA LYS A 62 8.95 7.70 0.43
C LYS A 62 9.54 7.46 -0.96
N LEU A 63 8.84 7.84 -2.03
CA LEU A 63 9.32 7.66 -3.40
C LEU A 63 10.05 8.92 -3.88
N ASP A 64 11.29 8.72 -4.31
CA ASP A 64 12.05 9.75 -5.00
C ASP A 64 12.03 9.51 -6.52
N PRO A 65 11.88 10.57 -7.34
CA PRO A 65 12.06 10.47 -8.77
C PRO A 65 13.48 10.01 -9.10
N LEU A 66 13.60 9.07 -10.05
CA LEU A 66 14.87 8.78 -10.70
C LEU A 66 15.14 9.89 -11.71
N LEU A 67 15.74 11.00 -11.27
CA LEU A 67 16.24 12.08 -12.12
C LEU A 67 17.77 12.03 -12.19
#